data_AF-A0A915CMM8-F1
#
_entry.id   AF-A0A915CMM8-F1
#
_cell.length_a   1.000
_cell.length_b   1.000
_cell.length_c   1.000
_cell.angle_alpha   90.00
_cell.angle_beta   90.00
_cell.angle_gamma   90.00
#
_symmetry.space_group_name_H-M   'P 1'
#
loop_
_entity.id
_entity.type
_entity.pdbx_description
1 polymer ?
#
loop_
_entity_poly.entity_id
_entity_poly.type
_entity_poly.pdbx_seq_one_letter_code
_entity_poly.pdbx_strand_id
1 'polypeptide(L)'
;MLLVLRLLAFFASQLVGPCIGVGLAPGLYCGLDTCYEALGVERESFNKSELSKIYRKLARQYHPDRVKDPDLVEESEKKFRLIATAYETLKDDETRTYYDYYLDNPEERYYNYYQYYRMRATPKVDVKYVILVAILLISVFQYLSGLQKHTEAMKYAKEQFDKMGKIKKKQKNGTDPELIISGIIEENINISGGYKKQTIYDTLAWQIITLPLILFRYLAWWTVWAKKYWIQKQEYDEEAKLYLIQKHLKINSDQFLALGEKTIDDYMAKQLWKSRSSTTGKRQYKRFLKKNAGSTISFLDE
;
A
#
# COMPACT_ATOMS: atom_id res chain seq x y z
N MET A 1 -0.71 73.99 35.93
CA MET A 1 0.16 73.18 35.04
C MET A 1 0.59 71.85 35.67
N LEU A 2 1.13 71.84 36.90
CA LEU A 2 1.54 70.60 37.61
C LEU A 2 0.40 69.60 37.91
N LEU A 3 -0.82 70.07 38.14
CA LEU A 3 -2.00 69.22 38.40
C LEU A 3 -2.48 68.47 37.15
N VAL A 4 -2.37 69.10 35.98
CA VAL A 4 -2.75 68.50 34.69
C VAL A 4 -1.74 67.42 34.27
N LEU A 5 -0.44 67.64 34.53
CA LEU A 5 0.59 66.62 34.29
C LEU A 5 0.42 65.40 35.20
N ARG A 6 0.02 65.58 36.47
CA ARG A 6 -0.24 64.45 37.38
C ARG A 6 -1.51 63.68 37.02
N LEU A 7 -2.56 64.35 36.59
CA LEU A 7 -3.79 63.70 36.11
C LEU A 7 -3.54 62.92 34.80
N LEU A 8 -2.74 63.46 33.88
CA LEU A 8 -2.35 62.75 32.66
C LEU A 8 -1.43 61.56 32.94
N ALA A 9 -0.51 61.67 33.90
CA ALA A 9 0.32 60.54 34.33
C ALA A 9 -0.49 59.44 35.04
N PHE A 10 -1.50 59.82 35.84
CA PHE A 10 -2.40 58.88 36.49
C PHE A 10 -3.30 58.16 35.47
N PHE A 11 -3.84 58.88 34.48
CA PHE A 11 -4.60 58.28 33.38
C PHE A 11 -3.73 57.39 32.46
N ALA A 12 -2.47 57.75 32.23
CA ALA A 12 -1.53 56.93 31.47
C ALA A 12 -1.17 55.63 32.21
N SER A 13 -1.15 55.65 33.54
CA SER A 13 -0.87 54.46 34.36
C SER A 13 -2.03 53.45 34.42
N GLN A 14 -3.27 53.88 34.13
CA GLN A 14 -4.43 52.99 34.05
C GLN A 14 -4.65 52.34 32.67
N LEU A 15 -3.89 52.76 31.65
CA LEU A 15 -4.00 52.23 30.28
C LEU A 15 -3.02 51.09 29.96
N VAL A 16 -2.14 50.74 30.90
CA VAL A 16 -1.25 49.57 30.77
C VAL A 16 -1.69 48.52 31.79
N GLY A 17 -2.85 47.92 31.55
CA GLY A 17 -3.10 46.58 32.06
C GLY A 17 -2.13 45.60 31.40
N PRO A 18 -1.67 44.53 32.07
CA PRO A 18 -0.88 43.50 31.42
C PRO A 18 -1.76 42.84 30.35
N CYS A 19 -1.63 43.28 29.10
CA CYS A 19 -2.09 42.52 27.96
C CYS A 19 -1.18 41.28 27.88
N ILE A 20 -1.55 40.22 28.59
CA ILE A 20 -1.18 38.87 28.17
C ILE A 20 -1.94 38.69 26.86
N GLY A 21 -1.29 39.02 25.75
CA GLY A 21 -1.76 38.66 24.42
C GLY A 21 -1.72 37.15 24.35
N VAL A 22 -2.80 36.50 24.81
CA VAL A 22 -2.95 35.05 24.73
C VAL A 22 -2.97 34.73 23.24
N GLY A 23 -1.87 34.20 22.71
CA GLY A 23 -1.74 33.74 21.33
C GLY A 23 -2.59 32.49 21.03
N LEU A 24 -3.71 32.36 21.73
CA LEU A 24 -4.59 31.20 21.68
C LEU A 24 -5.51 31.31 20.48
N ALA A 25 -5.62 30.22 19.73
CA ALA A 25 -6.54 30.12 18.61
C ALA A 25 -7.93 29.69 19.11
N PRO A 26 -9.01 30.43 18.78
CA PRO A 26 -10.37 30.15 19.28
C PRO A 26 -10.94 28.80 18.82
N GLY A 27 -10.35 28.17 17.81
CA GLY A 27 -10.73 26.83 17.33
C GLY A 27 -9.88 25.68 17.89
N LEU A 28 -8.91 25.96 18.78
CA LEU A 28 -7.96 24.98 19.29
C LEU A 28 -8.19 24.73 20.79
N TYR A 29 -8.17 23.47 21.20
CA TYR A 29 -8.37 23.05 22.59
C TYR A 29 -9.62 23.71 23.24
N CYS A 30 -9.41 24.54 24.27
CA CYS A 30 -10.46 25.24 25.03
C CYS A 30 -10.76 26.66 24.50
N GLY A 31 -10.26 27.01 23.31
CA GLY A 31 -10.53 28.27 22.65
C GLY A 31 -9.66 29.40 23.19
N LEU A 32 -10.30 30.42 23.77
CA LEU A 32 -9.63 31.63 24.28
C LEU A 32 -9.20 31.51 25.74
N ASP A 33 -9.80 30.59 26.49
CA ASP A 33 -9.46 30.31 27.88
C ASP A 33 -8.49 29.13 27.96
N THR A 34 -7.66 29.09 29.00
CA THR A 34 -6.83 27.90 29.23
C THR A 34 -7.69 26.74 29.77
N CYS A 35 -7.37 25.51 29.38
CA CYS A 35 -8.06 24.31 29.87
C CYS A 35 -7.87 24.10 31.38
N TYR A 36 -6.79 24.65 31.95
CA TYR A 36 -6.53 24.70 33.37
C TYR A 36 -7.53 25.61 34.09
N GLU A 37 -7.74 26.83 33.59
CA GLU A 37 -8.73 27.78 34.12
C GLU A 37 -10.17 27.26 33.95
N ALA A 38 -10.48 26.64 32.80
CA ALA A 38 -11.80 26.07 32.55
C ALA A 38 -12.22 24.99 33.58
N LEU A 39 -11.23 24.30 34.17
CA LEU A 39 -11.45 23.32 35.23
C LEU A 39 -11.13 23.85 36.64
N GLY A 40 -10.56 25.05 36.76
CA GLY A 40 -10.13 25.63 38.03
C GLY A 40 -8.97 24.87 38.69
N VAL A 41 -8.02 24.35 37.90
CA VAL A 41 -6.86 23.60 38.39
C VAL A 41 -5.59 24.33 37.97
N GLU A 42 -4.60 24.45 38.85
CA GLU A 42 -3.32 25.05 38.49
C GLU A 42 -2.42 24.03 37.77
N ARG A 43 -1.60 24.51 36.83
CA ARG A 43 -0.67 23.67 36.05
C ARG A 43 0.35 22.95 36.93
N GLU A 44 0.84 23.62 37.97
CA GLU A 44 1.89 23.12 38.88
C GLU A 44 1.38 22.09 39.88
N SER A 45 0.14 22.23 40.37
CA SER A 45 -0.48 21.30 41.33
C SER A 45 -1.23 20.14 40.67
N PHE A 46 -1.01 19.92 39.37
CA PHE A 46 -1.79 18.97 38.60
C PHE A 46 -1.65 17.51 39.08
N ASN A 47 -2.80 16.88 39.37
CA ASN A 47 -2.90 15.46 39.65
C ASN A 47 -4.09 14.83 38.91
N LYS A 48 -3.87 13.73 38.18
CA LYS A 48 -4.92 13.04 37.41
C LYS A 48 -6.11 12.56 38.25
N SER A 49 -5.84 12.13 39.48
CA SER A 49 -6.88 11.64 40.39
C SER A 49 -7.81 12.77 40.84
N GLU A 50 -7.24 13.96 41.04
CA GLU A 50 -7.96 15.19 41.39
C GLU A 50 -8.71 15.77 40.20
N LEU A 51 -8.07 15.81 39.02
CA LEU A 51 -8.68 16.19 37.76
C LEU A 51 -10.00 15.44 37.51
N SER A 52 -9.99 14.12 37.70
CA SER A 52 -11.17 13.27 37.53
C SER A 52 -12.28 13.61 38.53
N LYS A 53 -11.95 14.00 39.77
CA LYS A 53 -12.92 14.39 40.79
C LYS A 53 -13.55 15.75 40.47
N ILE A 54 -12.72 16.72 40.09
CA ILE A 54 -13.13 18.08 39.74
C ILE A 54 -14.04 18.05 38.51
N TYR A 55 -13.63 17.34 37.45
CA TYR A 55 -14.44 17.13 36.26
C TYR A 55 -15.83 16.57 36.61
N ARG A 56 -15.91 15.50 37.41
CA ARG A 56 -17.22 14.91 37.82
C ARG A 56 -18.09 15.87 38.64
N LYS A 57 -17.48 16.78 39.42
CA LYS A 57 -18.21 17.81 40.17
C LYS A 57 -18.79 18.86 39.23
N LEU A 58 -17.96 19.41 38.34
CA LEU A 58 -18.34 20.44 37.38
C LEU A 58 -19.32 19.92 36.32
N ALA A 59 -19.09 18.73 35.77
CA ALA A 59 -19.98 18.09 34.80
C ALA A 59 -21.39 17.87 35.38
N ARG A 60 -21.50 17.52 36.67
CA ARG A 60 -22.80 17.43 37.34
C ARG A 60 -23.42 18.80 37.60
N GLN A 61 -22.65 19.87 37.76
CA GLN A 61 -23.17 21.20 38.03
C GLN A 61 -23.73 21.86 36.76
N TYR A 62 -23.01 21.73 35.64
CA TYR A 62 -23.37 22.32 34.35
C TYR A 62 -24.13 21.36 33.42
N HIS A 63 -24.63 20.23 33.95
CA HIS A 63 -25.41 19.30 33.14
C HIS A 63 -26.74 19.96 32.70
N PRO A 64 -27.09 19.95 31.41
CA PRO A 64 -28.28 20.62 30.90
C PRO A 64 -29.57 20.14 31.61
N ASP A 65 -29.67 18.85 31.92
CA ASP A 65 -30.84 18.27 32.64
C ASP A 65 -31.09 18.85 34.04
N ARG A 66 -30.11 19.51 34.67
CA ARG A 66 -30.28 20.10 36.01
C ARG A 66 -30.68 21.57 35.95
N VAL A 67 -30.56 22.20 34.80
CA VAL A 67 -30.85 23.62 34.59
C VAL A 67 -32.28 23.72 34.10
N LYS A 68 -33.15 24.29 34.93
CA LYS A 68 -34.59 24.41 34.64
C LYS A 68 -34.93 25.66 33.82
N ASP A 69 -34.02 26.63 33.78
CA ASP A 69 -34.22 27.90 33.11
C ASP A 69 -33.74 27.81 31.65
N PRO A 70 -34.64 27.93 30.65
CA PRO A 70 -34.30 27.75 29.24
C PRO A 70 -33.22 28.71 28.73
N ASP A 71 -33.11 29.92 29.29
CA ASP A 71 -32.11 30.90 28.87
C ASP A 71 -30.70 30.51 29.37
N LEU A 72 -30.62 29.77 30.48
CA LEU A 72 -29.36 29.28 31.06
C LEU A 72 -28.97 27.88 30.53
N VAL A 73 -29.86 27.19 29.83
CA VAL A 73 -29.56 25.87 29.23
C VAL A 73 -28.46 26.00 28.19
N GLU A 74 -28.52 27.00 27.30
CA GLU A 74 -27.53 27.20 26.25
C GLU A 74 -26.14 27.53 26.84
N GLU A 75 -26.10 28.39 27.87
CA GLU A 75 -24.84 28.75 28.53
C GLU A 75 -24.23 27.57 29.29
N SER A 76 -25.09 26.76 29.93
CA SER A 76 -24.69 25.55 30.63
C SER A 76 -24.16 24.49 29.67
N GLU A 77 -24.76 24.34 28.49
CA GLU A 77 -24.27 23.44 27.44
C GLU A 77 -22.89 23.87 26.93
N LYS A 78 -22.68 25.17 26.67
CA LYS A 78 -21.38 25.71 26.26
C LYS A 78 -20.31 25.44 27.31
N LYS A 79 -20.59 25.72 28.59
CA LYS A 79 -19.69 25.44 29.71
C LYS A 79 -19.43 23.95 29.87
N PHE A 80 -20.45 23.10 29.71
CA PHE A 80 -20.31 21.66 29.78
C PHE A 80 -19.38 21.12 28.68
N ARG A 81 -19.55 21.56 27.43
CA ARG A 81 -18.67 21.19 26.30
C ARG A 81 -17.23 21.66 26.53
N LEU A 82 -17.05 22.87 27.06
CA LEU A 82 -15.74 23.41 27.42
C LEU A 82 -15.04 22.54 28.49
N ILE A 83 -15.75 22.23 29.57
CA ILE A 83 -15.27 21.37 30.67
C ILE A 83 -14.91 19.97 30.17
N ALA A 84 -15.74 19.38 29.29
CA ALA A 84 -15.45 18.08 28.68
C ALA A 84 -14.18 18.13 27.82
N THR A 85 -14.03 19.16 26.98
CA THR A 85 -12.86 19.34 26.12
C THR A 85 -11.58 19.58 26.94
N ALA A 86 -11.67 20.37 28.01
CA ALA A 86 -10.57 20.61 28.93
C ALA A 86 -10.12 19.31 29.61
N TYR A 87 -11.08 18.50 30.10
CA TYR A 87 -10.79 17.22 30.73
C TYR A 87 -10.17 16.24 29.74
N GLU A 88 -10.70 16.12 28.51
CA GLU A 88 -10.12 15.26 27.47
C GLU A 88 -8.68 15.66 27.14
N THR A 89 -8.40 16.96 27.04
CA THR A 89 -7.07 17.49 26.72
C THR A 89 -6.06 17.20 27.83
N LEU A 90 -6.45 17.35 29.10
CA LEU A 90 -5.55 17.20 30.24
C LEU A 90 -5.44 15.77 30.78
N LYS A 91 -6.42 14.90 30.49
CA LYS A 91 -6.47 13.54 31.02
C LYS A 91 -5.37 12.63 30.47
N ASP A 92 -5.13 12.73 29.16
CA ASP A 92 -4.10 11.94 28.48
C ASP A 92 -2.75 12.66 28.53
N ASP A 93 -1.68 11.93 28.87
CA ASP A 93 -0.36 12.53 29.09
C ASP A 93 0.21 13.14 27.81
N GLU A 94 -0.03 12.44 26.69
CA GLU A 94 0.44 12.87 25.39
C GLU A 94 -0.26 14.18 24.97
N THR A 95 -1.59 14.23 25.00
CA THR A 95 -2.34 15.45 24.67
C THR A 95 -2.03 16.60 25.60
N ARG A 96 -1.83 16.33 26.90
CA ARG A 96 -1.41 17.34 27.87
C ARG A 96 -0.04 17.90 27.52
N THR A 97 0.93 17.06 27.17
CA THR A 97 2.28 17.51 26.81
C THR A 97 2.25 18.45 25.60
N TYR A 98 1.47 18.13 24.57
CA TYR A 98 1.32 19.03 23.42
C TYR A 98 0.54 20.31 23.76
N TYR A 99 -0.43 20.22 24.67
CA TYR A 99 -1.15 21.39 25.16
C TYR A 99 -0.24 22.33 25.96
N ASP A 100 0.55 21.78 26.86
CA ASP A 100 1.58 22.48 27.62
C ASP A 100 2.60 23.15 26.67
N TYR A 101 3.06 22.43 25.65
CA TYR A 101 3.93 22.99 24.60
C TYR A 101 3.28 24.15 23.84
N TYR A 102 1.99 24.03 23.51
CA TYR A 102 1.22 25.08 22.84
C TYR A 102 1.07 26.34 23.70
N LEU A 103 0.91 26.17 25.02
CA LEU A 103 0.88 27.30 25.97
C LEU A 103 2.25 28.00 26.06
N ASP A 104 3.33 27.22 26.05
CA ASP A 104 4.69 27.74 26.16
C ASP A 104 5.21 28.37 24.85
N ASN A 105 4.71 27.92 23.69
CA ASN A 105 5.16 28.36 22.35
C ASN A 105 3.97 28.75 21.44
N PRO A 106 3.23 29.84 21.75
CA PRO A 106 2.05 30.24 20.97
C PRO A 106 2.37 30.69 19.53
N GLU A 107 3.60 31.13 19.26
CA GLU A 107 4.07 31.57 17.94
C GLU A 107 4.18 30.42 16.91
N GLU A 108 4.36 29.18 17.35
CA GLU A 108 4.49 27.99 16.49
C GLU A 108 3.15 27.47 15.97
N ARG A 109 2.35 28.36 15.38
CA ARG A 109 0.95 28.08 14.99
C ARG A 109 0.79 26.83 14.11
N TYR A 110 1.67 26.62 13.14
CA TYR A 110 1.59 25.47 12.23
C TYR A 110 1.80 24.14 12.96
N TYR A 111 2.82 24.09 13.82
CA TYR A 111 3.13 22.90 14.61
C TYR A 111 1.99 22.57 15.58
N ASN A 112 1.52 23.57 16.33
CA ASN A 112 0.45 23.39 17.31
C ASN A 112 -0.86 22.92 16.65
N TYR A 113 -1.21 23.46 15.48
CA TYR A 113 -2.35 22.99 14.68
C TYR A 113 -2.16 21.54 14.22
N TYR A 114 -1.00 21.22 13.66
CA TYR A 114 -0.70 19.87 13.18
C TYR A 114 -0.84 18.84 14.30
N GLN A 115 -0.30 19.12 15.49
CA GLN A 115 -0.38 18.20 16.63
C GLN A 115 -1.80 18.00 17.12
N TYR A 116 -2.58 19.08 17.24
CA TYR A 116 -3.99 19.00 17.63
C TYR A 116 -4.80 18.09 16.69
N TYR A 117 -4.66 18.27 15.38
CA TYR A 117 -5.38 17.45 14.40
C TYR A 117 -4.87 16.02 14.35
N ARG A 118 -3.55 15.82 14.46
CA ARG A 118 -2.95 14.48 14.45
C ARG A 118 -3.55 13.63 15.55
N MET A 119 -3.64 14.12 16.79
CA MET A 119 -4.18 13.32 17.91
C MET A 119 -5.65 12.94 17.76
N ARG A 120 -6.45 13.80 17.12
CA ARG A 120 -7.86 13.50 16.86
C ARG A 120 -8.07 12.58 15.67
N ALA A 121 -7.18 12.64 14.68
CA ALA A 121 -7.31 11.92 13.41
C ALA A 121 -6.51 10.61 13.35
N THR A 122 -5.51 10.40 14.23
CA THR A 122 -4.73 9.17 14.24
C THR A 122 -5.63 7.98 14.59
N PRO A 123 -5.76 6.98 13.70
CA PRO A 123 -6.51 5.78 14.02
C PRO A 123 -5.86 5.10 15.22
N LYS A 124 -6.69 4.64 16.18
CA LYS A 124 -6.20 3.91 17.37
C LYS A 124 -5.54 2.57 17.01
N VAL A 125 -5.77 2.07 15.80
CA VAL A 125 -5.13 0.86 15.27
C VAL A 125 -3.93 1.25 14.42
N ASP A 126 -2.79 0.60 14.66
CA ASP A 126 -1.62 0.81 13.82
C ASP A 126 -1.95 0.44 12.37
N VAL A 127 -1.78 1.40 11.47
CA VAL A 127 -2.05 1.26 10.03
C VAL A 127 -1.30 0.05 9.44
N LYS A 128 -0.16 -0.33 10.04
CA LYS A 128 0.64 -1.51 9.67
C LYS A 128 -0.19 -2.80 9.67
N TYR A 129 -1.02 -3.02 10.68
CA TYR A 129 -1.84 -4.23 10.76
C TYR A 129 -2.96 -4.21 9.73
N VAL A 130 -3.55 -3.04 9.47
CA VAL A 130 -4.58 -2.86 8.45
C VAL A 130 -4.03 -3.24 7.07
N ILE A 131 -2.82 -2.77 6.75
CA ILE A 131 -2.13 -3.11 5.49
C ILE A 131 -1.84 -4.61 5.41
N LEU A 132 -1.33 -5.22 6.48
CA LEU A 132 -1.01 -6.65 6.51
C LEU A 132 -2.26 -7.50 6.26
N VAL A 133 -3.36 -7.21 6.97
CA VAL A 133 -4.63 -7.93 6.81
C VAL A 133 -5.20 -7.75 5.41
N ALA A 134 -5.13 -6.53 4.85
CA ALA A 134 -5.57 -6.28 3.48
C ALA A 134 -4.77 -7.10 2.45
N ILE A 135 -3.45 -7.17 2.59
CA ILE A 135 -2.58 -7.98 1.71
C ILE A 135 -2.93 -9.47 1.81
N LEU A 136 -3.17 -9.99 3.01
CA LEU A 136 -3.57 -11.38 3.20
C LEU A 136 -4.92 -11.67 2.54
N LEU A 137 -5.91 -10.80 2.73
CA LEU A 137 -7.24 -10.95 2.12
C LEU A 137 -7.16 -10.93 0.59
N ILE A 138 -6.40 -10.00 0.00
CA ILE A 138 -6.18 -9.94 -1.45
C ILE A 138 -5.48 -11.21 -1.93
N SER A 139 -4.48 -11.70 -1.20
CA SER A 139 -3.74 -12.92 -1.56
C SER A 139 -4.64 -14.17 -1.55
N VAL A 140 -5.50 -14.30 -0.53
CA VAL A 140 -6.50 -15.38 -0.46
C VAL A 140 -7.49 -15.27 -1.62
N PHE A 141 -8.00 -14.08 -1.90
CA PHE A 141 -8.90 -13.85 -3.02
C PHE A 141 -8.26 -14.19 -4.38
N GLN A 142 -6.99 -13.80 -4.60
CA GLN A 142 -6.24 -14.13 -5.81
C GLN A 142 -6.07 -15.65 -5.98
N TYR A 143 -5.78 -16.36 -4.90
CA TYR A 143 -5.65 -17.82 -4.90
C TYR A 143 -6.98 -18.51 -5.19
N LEU A 144 -8.07 -18.07 -4.56
CA LEU A 144 -9.41 -18.63 -4.83
C LEU A 144 -9.86 -18.32 -6.27
N SER A 145 -9.65 -17.09 -6.73
CA SER A 145 -10.04 -16.64 -8.07
C SER A 145 -9.33 -17.44 -9.16
N GLY A 146 -8.04 -17.73 -9.03
CA GLY A 146 -7.37 -18.49 -10.08
C GLY A 146 -7.53 -20.00 -9.97
N LEU A 147 -7.88 -20.56 -8.81
CA LEU A 147 -8.38 -21.93 -8.73
C LEU A 147 -9.64 -22.10 -9.60
N GLN A 148 -10.57 -21.15 -9.55
CA GLN A 148 -11.76 -21.16 -10.41
C GLN A 148 -11.41 -21.09 -11.89
N LYS A 149 -10.48 -20.21 -12.28
CA LYS A 149 -10.04 -20.10 -13.68
C LYS A 149 -9.39 -21.39 -14.18
N HIS A 150 -8.57 -22.05 -13.36
CA HIS A 150 -7.93 -23.31 -13.73
C HIS A 150 -8.95 -24.44 -13.88
N THR A 151 -9.94 -24.55 -13.00
CA THR A 151 -10.97 -25.60 -13.11
C THR A 151 -11.85 -25.41 -14.34
N GLU A 152 -12.21 -24.16 -14.67
CA GLU A 152 -12.96 -23.82 -15.87
C GLU A 152 -12.17 -24.12 -17.15
N ALA A 153 -10.88 -23.79 -17.17
CA ALA A 153 -9.99 -24.08 -18.29
C ALA A 153 -9.82 -25.58 -18.53
N MET A 154 -9.63 -26.36 -17.47
CA MET A 154 -9.54 -27.81 -17.55
C MET A 154 -10.85 -28.43 -18.06
N LYS A 155 -12.00 -27.87 -17.66
CA LYS A 155 -13.31 -28.29 -18.17
C LYS A 155 -13.46 -27.98 -19.66
N TYR A 156 -13.09 -26.78 -20.10
CA TYR A 156 -13.11 -26.38 -21.51
C TYR A 156 -12.17 -27.26 -22.34
N ALA A 157 -10.93 -27.48 -21.88
CA ALA A 157 -9.97 -28.35 -22.54
C ALA A 157 -10.56 -29.75 -22.72
N LYS A 158 -11.12 -30.34 -21.64
CA LYS A 158 -11.78 -31.65 -21.67
C LYS A 158 -12.93 -31.71 -22.69
N GLU A 159 -13.77 -30.67 -22.77
CA GLU A 159 -14.87 -30.63 -23.74
C GLU A 159 -14.37 -30.56 -25.20
N GLN A 160 -13.31 -29.80 -25.46
CA GLN A 160 -12.66 -29.76 -26.77
C GLN A 160 -12.00 -31.10 -27.13
N PHE A 161 -11.37 -31.77 -26.15
CA PHE A 161 -10.86 -33.12 -26.30
C PHE A 161 -11.96 -34.12 -26.63
N ASP A 162 -13.10 -34.08 -25.94
CA ASP A 162 -14.23 -34.98 -26.21
C ASP A 162 -14.82 -34.75 -27.61
N LYS A 163 -14.87 -33.50 -28.09
CA LYS A 163 -15.26 -33.16 -29.47
C LYS A 163 -14.25 -33.70 -30.49
N MET A 164 -12.95 -33.53 -30.26
CA MET A 164 -11.89 -34.08 -31.12
C MET A 164 -11.80 -35.61 -31.09
N GLY A 165 -12.02 -36.24 -29.94
CA GLY A 165 -12.05 -37.69 -29.77
C GLY A 165 -13.22 -38.33 -30.53
N LYS A 166 -14.38 -37.65 -30.57
CA LYS A 166 -15.51 -38.03 -31.44
C LYS A 166 -15.17 -37.91 -32.94
N ILE A 167 -14.34 -36.95 -33.33
CA ILE A 167 -13.87 -36.76 -34.72
C ILE A 167 -12.82 -37.82 -35.11
N LYS A 168 -11.87 -38.15 -34.22
CA LYS A 168 -10.83 -39.18 -34.47
C LYS A 168 -11.36 -40.61 -34.43
N LYS A 169 -12.47 -40.90 -33.73
CA LYS A 169 -13.17 -42.20 -33.82
C LYS A 169 -13.69 -42.53 -35.23
N LYS A 170 -13.60 -41.59 -36.19
CA LYS A 170 -13.91 -41.78 -37.62
C LYS A 170 -12.68 -42.07 -38.49
N GLN A 171 -11.44 -42.03 -37.95
CA GLN A 171 -10.21 -42.32 -38.70
C GLN A 171 -9.22 -43.18 -37.88
N LYS A 172 -9.44 -44.50 -38.03
CA LYS A 172 -8.51 -45.65 -37.99
C LYS A 172 -7.71 -46.03 -36.73
N ASN A 173 -7.65 -47.36 -36.59
CA ASN A 173 -7.04 -48.22 -35.58
C ASN A 173 -5.53 -48.05 -35.41
N GLY A 174 -5.09 -48.29 -34.17
CA GLY A 174 -3.80 -48.96 -33.92
C GLY A 174 -2.68 -48.11 -33.36
N THR A 175 -2.89 -47.40 -32.25
CA THR A 175 -1.83 -47.03 -31.29
C THR A 175 -2.48 -46.68 -29.95
N ASP A 176 -1.82 -47.02 -28.84
CA ASP A 176 -2.37 -46.87 -27.49
C ASP A 176 -2.95 -45.46 -27.26
N PRO A 177 -4.27 -45.34 -27.06
CA PRO A 177 -4.95 -44.06 -27.07
C PRO A 177 -4.51 -43.16 -25.91
N GLU A 178 -4.08 -43.73 -24.79
CA GLU A 178 -3.75 -42.98 -23.57
C GLU A 178 -2.50 -42.10 -23.70
N LEU A 179 -1.45 -42.57 -24.39
CA LEU A 179 -0.19 -41.82 -24.59
C LEU A 179 -0.34 -40.67 -25.60
N ILE A 180 -1.25 -40.81 -26.56
CA ILE A 180 -1.59 -39.76 -27.52
C ILE A 180 -2.46 -38.70 -26.84
N ILE A 181 -3.32 -39.12 -25.91
CA ILE A 181 -4.18 -38.21 -25.14
C ILE A 181 -3.35 -37.36 -24.19
N SER A 182 -2.42 -37.94 -23.43
CA SER A 182 -1.53 -37.16 -22.53
C SER A 182 -0.61 -36.20 -23.29
N GLY A 183 -0.01 -36.63 -24.41
CA GLY A 183 0.88 -35.78 -25.21
C GLY A 183 0.17 -34.58 -25.87
N ILE A 184 -1.07 -34.74 -26.33
CA ILE A 184 -1.85 -33.65 -26.93
C ILE A 184 -2.47 -32.74 -25.85
N ILE A 185 -2.77 -33.29 -24.66
CA ILE A 185 -3.13 -32.50 -23.46
C ILE A 185 -1.98 -31.57 -23.06
N GLU A 186 -0.73 -32.04 -23.07
CA GLU A 186 0.44 -31.20 -22.79
C GLU A 186 0.76 -30.20 -23.90
N GLU A 187 0.49 -30.55 -25.17
CA GLU A 187 0.74 -29.68 -26.34
C GLU A 187 -0.27 -28.53 -26.44
N ASN A 188 -1.57 -28.79 -26.21
CA ASN A 188 -2.63 -27.78 -26.35
C ASN A 188 -2.86 -26.91 -25.10
N ILE A 189 -2.42 -27.32 -23.91
CA ILE A 189 -2.62 -26.53 -22.66
C ILE A 189 -1.49 -25.51 -22.45
N ASN A 190 -0.38 -25.61 -23.17
CA ASN A 190 0.79 -24.73 -22.99
C ASN A 190 0.78 -23.42 -23.81
N ILE A 191 -0.36 -23.02 -24.38
CA ILE A 191 -0.43 -21.75 -25.13
C ILE A 191 -1.05 -20.66 -24.26
N SER A 192 -0.17 -19.91 -23.59
CA SER A 192 -0.37 -18.57 -23.02
C SER A 192 -0.98 -18.46 -21.61
N GLY A 193 -0.12 -18.50 -20.60
CA GLY A 193 -0.05 -17.48 -19.53
C GLY A 193 -1.13 -17.40 -18.45
N GLY A 194 -2.30 -18.03 -18.61
CA GLY A 194 -3.43 -17.89 -17.68
C GLY A 194 -3.80 -19.14 -16.87
N TYR A 195 -3.26 -20.31 -17.23
CA TYR A 195 -3.79 -21.61 -16.78
C TYR A 195 -2.75 -22.52 -16.10
N LYS A 196 -1.62 -21.96 -15.65
CA LYS A 196 -0.67 -22.71 -14.82
C LYS A 196 -1.36 -23.11 -13.51
N LYS A 197 -1.18 -24.36 -13.06
CA LYS A 197 -1.65 -24.80 -11.74
C LYS A 197 -1.14 -23.81 -10.70
N GLN A 198 -2.06 -23.07 -10.07
CA GLN A 198 -1.68 -22.01 -9.14
C GLN A 198 -0.89 -22.59 -7.98
N THR A 199 0.25 -21.98 -7.71
CA THR A 199 1.08 -22.32 -6.55
C THR A 199 1.02 -21.20 -5.53
N ILE A 200 1.25 -21.51 -4.26
CA ILE A 200 1.28 -20.52 -3.17
C ILE A 200 2.32 -19.42 -3.46
N TYR A 201 3.34 -19.75 -4.26
CA TYR A 201 4.42 -18.86 -4.69
C TYR A 201 3.98 -17.72 -5.62
N ASP A 202 2.83 -17.86 -6.29
CA ASP A 202 2.30 -16.85 -7.20
C ASP A 202 1.47 -15.78 -6.48
N THR A 203 1.24 -15.94 -5.16
CA THR A 203 0.47 -14.97 -4.37
C THR A 203 1.27 -13.71 -4.07
N LEU A 204 0.57 -12.57 -4.02
CA LEU A 204 1.17 -11.28 -3.75
C LEU A 204 1.93 -11.25 -2.41
N ALA A 205 1.41 -11.92 -1.37
CA ALA A 205 2.10 -12.07 -0.10
C ALA A 205 3.47 -12.74 -0.25
N TRP A 206 3.56 -13.86 -0.98
CA TRP A 206 4.83 -14.54 -1.20
C TRP A 206 5.80 -13.73 -2.07
N GLN A 207 5.28 -13.02 -3.08
CA GLN A 207 6.08 -12.13 -3.90
C GLN A 207 6.70 -10.99 -3.06
N ILE A 208 5.95 -10.38 -2.15
CA ILE A 208 6.49 -9.33 -1.26
C ILE A 208 7.61 -9.88 -0.36
N ILE A 209 7.46 -11.09 0.16
CA ILE A 209 8.46 -11.72 1.04
C ILE A 209 9.75 -12.05 0.29
N THR A 210 9.63 -12.53 -0.96
CA THR A 210 10.78 -12.98 -1.75
C THR A 210 11.44 -11.86 -2.56
N LEU A 211 10.73 -10.77 -2.83
CA LEU A 211 11.22 -9.64 -3.65
C LEU A 211 12.55 -9.05 -3.15
N PRO A 212 12.78 -8.82 -1.83
CA PRO A 212 14.08 -8.32 -1.36
C PRO A 212 15.23 -9.25 -1.71
N LEU A 213 15.03 -10.57 -1.57
CA LEU A 213 16.04 -11.58 -1.89
C LEU A 213 16.29 -11.68 -3.40
N ILE A 214 15.23 -11.62 -4.21
CA ILE A 214 15.34 -11.63 -5.67
C ILE A 214 16.07 -10.39 -6.17
N LEU A 215 15.74 -9.20 -5.64
CA LEU A 215 16.43 -7.96 -5.96
C LEU A 215 17.90 -8.04 -5.58
N PHE A 216 18.22 -8.53 -4.39
CA PHE A 216 19.61 -8.68 -3.97
C PHE A 216 20.39 -9.63 -4.90
N ARG A 217 19.83 -10.80 -5.22
CA ARG A 217 20.44 -11.76 -6.15
C ARG A 217 20.59 -11.17 -7.55
N TYR A 218 19.61 -10.40 -8.01
CA TYR A 218 19.67 -9.71 -9.31
C TYR A 218 20.76 -8.65 -9.33
N LEU A 219 20.89 -7.83 -8.28
CA LEU A 219 21.95 -6.83 -8.15
C LEU A 219 23.33 -7.49 -8.10
N ALA A 220 23.49 -8.59 -7.36
CA ALA A 220 24.74 -9.35 -7.33
C ALA A 220 25.09 -9.92 -8.72
N TRP A 221 24.12 -10.50 -9.41
CA TRP A 221 24.31 -10.99 -10.78
C TRP A 221 24.67 -9.84 -11.74
N TRP A 222 24.00 -8.69 -11.63
CA TRP A 222 24.24 -7.52 -12.45
C TRP A 222 25.64 -6.92 -12.23
N THR A 223 26.12 -6.85 -10.99
CA THR A 223 27.47 -6.36 -10.69
C THR A 223 28.55 -7.28 -11.25
N VAL A 224 28.37 -8.60 -11.15
CA VAL A 224 29.25 -9.59 -11.80
C VAL A 224 29.23 -9.45 -13.31
N TRP A 225 28.03 -9.31 -13.90
CA TRP A 225 27.86 -9.12 -15.33
C TRP A 225 28.54 -7.84 -15.84
N ALA A 226 28.35 -6.72 -15.14
CA ALA A 226 28.99 -5.44 -15.46
C ALA A 226 30.52 -5.56 -15.39
N LYS A 227 31.05 -6.23 -14.36
CA LYS A 227 32.50 -6.45 -14.24
C LYS A 227 33.05 -7.30 -15.39
N LYS A 228 32.42 -8.44 -15.70
CA LYS A 228 32.87 -9.36 -16.76
C LYS A 228 32.79 -8.74 -18.15
N TYR A 229 31.65 -8.11 -18.50
CA TYR A 229 31.38 -7.74 -19.88
C TYR A 229 31.62 -6.25 -20.20
N TRP A 230 31.49 -5.34 -19.24
CA TRP A 230 31.75 -3.91 -19.51
C TRP A 230 33.19 -3.50 -19.20
N ILE A 231 33.75 -4.01 -18.10
CA ILE A 231 35.11 -3.64 -17.68
C ILE A 231 36.15 -4.55 -18.34
N GLN A 232 35.98 -5.87 -18.22
CA GLN A 232 36.98 -6.84 -18.71
C GLN A 232 36.84 -7.18 -20.21
N LYS A 233 35.76 -6.72 -20.88
CA LYS A 233 35.49 -6.92 -22.31
C LYS A 233 35.69 -8.37 -22.78
N GLN A 234 35.35 -9.34 -21.93
CA GLN A 234 35.43 -10.75 -22.27
C GLN A 234 34.35 -11.13 -23.30
N GLU A 235 34.61 -12.15 -24.11
CA GLU A 235 33.57 -12.70 -24.99
C GLU A 235 32.41 -13.26 -24.17
N TYR A 236 31.19 -13.12 -24.69
CA TYR A 236 30.00 -13.60 -24.01
C TYR A 236 30.04 -15.12 -23.84
N ASP A 237 29.88 -15.57 -22.60
CA ASP A 237 29.72 -16.97 -22.24
C ASP A 237 28.44 -17.56 -22.89
N GLU A 238 28.34 -18.88 -23.00
CA GLU A 238 27.18 -19.52 -23.64
C GLU A 238 25.86 -19.17 -22.94
N GLU A 239 25.84 -19.21 -21.60
CA GLU A 239 24.68 -18.80 -20.80
C GLU A 239 24.30 -17.33 -21.02
N ALA A 240 25.32 -16.47 -21.19
CA ALA A 240 25.11 -15.06 -21.43
C ALA A 240 24.53 -14.78 -22.83
N LYS A 241 24.97 -15.55 -23.84
CA LYS A 241 24.40 -15.51 -25.19
C LYS A 241 22.93 -15.93 -25.18
N LEU A 242 22.59 -17.02 -24.47
CA LEU A 242 21.21 -17.49 -24.33
C LEU A 242 20.31 -16.45 -23.67
N TYR A 243 20.77 -15.84 -22.56
CA TYR A 243 20.05 -14.75 -21.90
C TYR A 243 19.77 -13.56 -22.84
N LEU A 244 20.76 -13.16 -23.65
CA LEU A 244 20.61 -12.08 -24.62
C LEU A 244 19.62 -12.43 -25.74
N ILE A 245 19.68 -13.67 -26.26
CA ILE A 245 18.72 -14.16 -27.27
C ILE A 245 17.29 -14.10 -26.72
N GLN A 246 17.07 -14.66 -25.52
CA GLN A 246 15.78 -14.62 -24.84
C GLN A 246 15.25 -13.17 -24.70
N LYS A 247 16.13 -12.27 -24.24
CA LYS A 247 15.80 -10.85 -24.06
C LYS A 247 15.47 -10.14 -25.37
N HIS A 248 16.18 -10.45 -26.45
CA HIS A 248 15.93 -9.87 -27.77
C HIS A 248 14.64 -10.39 -28.42
N LEU A 249 14.30 -11.67 -28.18
CA LEU A 249 13.05 -12.28 -28.63
C LEU A 249 11.83 -11.82 -27.83
N LYS A 250 12.01 -11.28 -26.61
CA LYS A 250 10.95 -10.85 -25.69
C LYS A 250 9.99 -11.97 -25.29
N ILE A 251 10.54 -13.15 -25.03
CA ILE A 251 9.78 -14.35 -24.66
C ILE A 251 10.08 -14.76 -23.22
N ASN A 252 9.10 -15.36 -22.55
CA ASN A 252 9.25 -15.80 -21.16
C ASN A 252 10.24 -16.97 -21.05
N SER A 253 10.83 -17.19 -19.87
CA SER A 253 11.79 -18.29 -19.65
C SER A 253 11.19 -19.66 -19.99
N ASP A 254 9.96 -19.90 -19.56
CA ASP A 254 9.27 -21.16 -19.81
C ASP A 254 9.01 -21.38 -21.32
N GLN A 255 8.70 -20.30 -22.05
CA GLN A 255 8.52 -20.33 -23.51
C GLN A 255 9.84 -20.57 -24.23
N PHE A 256 10.95 -20.08 -23.68
CA PHE A 256 12.28 -20.28 -24.24
C PHE A 256 12.75 -21.73 -24.02
N LEU A 257 12.45 -22.32 -22.85
CA LEU A 257 12.73 -23.73 -22.58
C LEU A 257 11.91 -24.69 -23.45
N ALA A 258 10.70 -24.27 -23.85
CA ALA A 258 9.87 -25.04 -24.78
C ALA A 258 10.38 -25.00 -26.23
N LEU A 259 11.31 -24.09 -26.57
CA LEU A 259 12.02 -24.13 -27.85
C LEU A 259 13.02 -25.29 -27.78
N GLY A 260 12.71 -26.40 -28.45
CA GLY A 260 13.58 -27.57 -28.45
C GLY A 260 15.02 -27.24 -28.83
N GLU A 261 15.99 -28.00 -28.29
CA GLU A 261 17.44 -27.76 -28.35
C GLU A 261 17.94 -27.38 -29.77
N LYS A 262 17.49 -28.09 -30.80
CA LYS A 262 17.82 -27.82 -32.21
C LYS A 262 17.50 -26.40 -32.68
N THR A 263 16.42 -25.80 -32.17
CA THR A 263 16.04 -24.42 -32.52
C THR A 263 16.88 -23.38 -31.79
N ILE A 264 17.32 -23.70 -30.57
CA ILE A 264 18.25 -22.87 -29.80
C ILE A 264 19.61 -22.88 -30.49
N ASP A 265 20.09 -24.04 -30.95
CA ASP A 265 21.33 -24.17 -31.70
C ASP A 265 21.32 -23.35 -33.00
N ASP A 266 20.21 -23.37 -33.73
CA ASP A 266 20.01 -22.56 -34.93
C ASP A 266 20.05 -21.04 -34.62
N TYR A 267 19.51 -20.62 -33.47
CA TYR A 267 19.59 -19.23 -33.01
C TYR A 267 20.98 -18.82 -32.56
N MET A 268 21.74 -19.76 -31.98
CA MET A 268 23.14 -19.57 -31.64
C MET A 268 24.01 -19.47 -32.90
N ALA A 269 23.81 -20.35 -33.88
CA ALA A 269 24.52 -20.32 -35.16
C ALA A 269 24.29 -19.00 -35.92
N LYS A 270 23.06 -18.46 -35.85
CA LYS A 270 22.67 -17.17 -36.45
C LYS A 270 23.13 -15.94 -35.66
N GLN A 271 23.84 -16.12 -34.55
CA GLN A 271 24.38 -15.06 -33.70
C GLN A 271 23.33 -14.01 -33.26
N LEU A 272 22.12 -14.48 -32.93
CA LEU A 272 20.99 -13.59 -32.59
C LEU A 272 21.24 -12.74 -31.33
N TRP A 273 22.22 -13.09 -30.49
CA TRP A 273 22.62 -12.27 -29.34
C TRP A 273 23.27 -10.94 -29.74
N LYS A 274 23.79 -10.78 -30.96
CA LYS A 274 24.44 -9.53 -31.41
C LYS A 274 23.45 -8.45 -31.86
N SER A 275 22.26 -8.84 -32.32
CA SER A 275 21.28 -7.90 -32.91
C SER A 275 20.03 -7.77 -32.03
N ARG A 276 19.79 -6.54 -31.54
CA ARG A 276 18.63 -6.19 -30.71
C ARG A 276 17.29 -6.19 -31.50
N SER A 277 17.34 -6.17 -32.83
CA SER A 277 16.18 -6.11 -33.72
C SER A 277 16.26 -7.18 -34.82
N SER A 278 16.51 -8.44 -34.45
CA SER A 278 16.40 -9.53 -35.44
C SER A 278 14.93 -9.79 -35.77
N THR A 279 14.41 -9.04 -36.76
CA THR A 279 13.10 -9.29 -37.37
C THR A 279 12.98 -10.74 -37.85
N THR A 280 14.10 -11.32 -38.28
CA THR A 280 14.23 -12.72 -38.71
C THR A 280 13.95 -13.71 -37.59
N GLY A 281 14.53 -13.52 -36.40
CA GLY A 281 14.30 -14.38 -35.23
C GLY A 281 12.85 -14.32 -34.75
N LYS A 282 12.27 -13.12 -34.68
CA LYS A 282 10.84 -12.94 -34.33
C LYS A 282 9.90 -13.59 -35.34
N ARG A 283 10.20 -13.48 -36.65
CA ARG A 283 9.42 -14.16 -37.71
C ARG A 283 9.54 -15.68 -37.61
N GLN A 284 10.72 -16.22 -37.31
CA GLN A 284 10.92 -17.66 -37.13
C GLN A 284 10.19 -18.17 -35.89
N TYR A 285 10.25 -17.44 -34.77
CA TYR A 285 9.48 -17.75 -33.58
C TYR A 285 7.96 -17.75 -33.84
N LYS A 286 7.44 -16.72 -34.54
CA LYS A 286 6.04 -16.69 -34.98
C LYS A 286 5.66 -17.86 -35.89
N ARG A 287 6.56 -18.29 -36.78
CA ARG A 287 6.35 -19.48 -37.64
C ARG A 287 6.38 -20.79 -36.84
N PHE A 288 7.26 -20.91 -35.85
CA PHE A 288 7.28 -22.04 -34.92
C PHE A 288 5.96 -22.15 -34.16
N LEU A 289 5.47 -21.02 -33.61
CA LEU A 289 4.14 -20.96 -32.99
C LEU A 289 3.04 -21.36 -33.97
N LYS A 290 3.05 -20.85 -35.21
CA LYS A 290 2.04 -21.21 -36.23
C LYS A 290 2.08 -22.69 -36.64
N LYS A 291 3.26 -23.30 -36.63
CA LYS A 291 3.45 -24.71 -37.01
C LYS A 291 3.01 -25.66 -35.88
N ASN A 292 3.25 -25.28 -34.63
CA ASN A 292 2.93 -26.11 -33.46
C ASN A 292 1.53 -25.82 -32.88
N ALA A 293 0.96 -24.64 -33.13
CA ALA A 293 -0.42 -24.28 -32.74
C ALA A 293 -1.44 -24.64 -33.82
N GLY A 294 -1.30 -25.83 -34.43
CA GLY A 294 -2.24 -26.32 -35.43
C GLY A 294 -3.68 -26.29 -34.90
N SER A 295 -4.50 -25.38 -35.48
CA SER A 295 -5.94 -25.14 -35.29
C SER A 295 -6.44 -24.08 -34.28
N THR A 296 -5.60 -23.37 -33.52
CA THR A 296 -6.07 -22.44 -32.45
C THR A 296 -5.62 -20.98 -32.60
N ILE A 297 -5.00 -20.59 -33.71
CA ILE A 297 -4.65 -19.19 -33.98
C ILE A 297 -5.75 -18.52 -34.81
N SER A 298 -6.79 -18.05 -34.13
CA SER A 298 -7.67 -17.00 -34.65
C SER A 298 -7.92 -15.88 -33.65
N PHE A 299 -7.11 -15.77 -32.58
CA PHE A 299 -7.37 -14.83 -31.47
C PHE A 299 -6.16 -13.96 -31.05
N LEU A 300 -5.14 -13.84 -31.92
CA LEU A 300 -3.96 -12.99 -31.66
C LEU A 300 -3.66 -12.03 -32.83
N ASP A 301 -4.70 -11.60 -33.53
CA ASP A 301 -4.70 -10.41 -34.39
C ASP A 301 -5.89 -9.53 -33.97
N GLU A 302 -5.85 -9.00 -32.75
CA GLU A 302 -6.56 -7.78 -32.31
C GLU A 302 -5.84 -7.16 -31.11
#